data_AF-A0A3Y9C7T2-F1
#
_entry.id   AF-A0A3Y9C7T2-F1
#
_cell.length_a   1.000
_cell.length_b   1.000
_cell.length_c   1.000
_cell.angle_alpha   90.00
_cell.angle_beta   90.00
_cell.angle_gamma   90.00
#
_symmetry.space_group_name_H-M   'P 1'
#
loop_
_entity.id
_entity.type
_entity.pdbx_description
1 polymer ?
#
loop_
_entity_poly.entity_id
_entity_poly.type
_entity_poly.pdbx_seq_one_letter_code
_entity_poly.pdbx_strand_id
1 'polypeptide(L)'
;AVQTAARLLSLLRSALKEAWFADAKGARGDFSFIDIDFWNLTQGRFLNLIHDLENGHKPDERLNKWQRELWLFTRHYFDDHVFTNPYESSDLERIMTARKKYFTTSAEKQSAKAAKAKKQEAAE
;
A
#
# COMPACT_ATOMS: atom_id res chain seq x y z
N ALA A 1 1.21 10.83 -8.88
CA ALA A 1 0.05 10.07 -8.37
C ALA A 1 0.08 8.60 -8.84
N VAL A 2 -0.03 8.32 -10.14
CA VAL A 2 -0.10 6.94 -10.70
C VAL A 2 1.08 6.05 -10.28
N GLN A 3 2.31 6.56 -10.31
CA GLN A 3 3.50 5.81 -9.87
C GLN A 3 3.41 5.35 -8.41
N THR A 4 2.85 6.19 -7.52
CA THR A 4 2.65 5.83 -6.11
C THR A 4 1.62 4.72 -5.96
N ALA A 5 0.50 4.80 -6.69
CA ALA A 5 -0.52 3.75 -6.68
C ALA A 5 0.03 2.42 -7.22
N ALA A 6 0.73 2.44 -8.35
CA ALA A 6 1.36 1.25 -8.94
C ALA A 6 2.39 0.60 -7.99
N ARG A 7 3.17 1.42 -7.27
CA ARG A 7 4.11 0.93 -6.25
C ARG A 7 3.39 0.27 -5.08
N LEU A 8 2.30 0.86 -4.58
CA LEU A 8 1.51 0.31 -3.48
C LEU A 8 0.80 -0.99 -3.89
N LEU A 9 0.28 -1.07 -5.12
CA LEU A 9 -0.28 -2.30 -5.67
C LEU A 9 0.77 -3.42 -5.77
N SER A 10 1.96 -3.12 -6.29
CA SER A 10 3.05 -4.10 -6.34
C SER A 10 3.47 -4.59 -4.93
N LEU A 11 3.50 -3.66 -3.97
CA LEU A 11 3.75 -3.97 -2.56
C LEU A 11 2.66 -4.89 -1.99
N LEU A 12 1.37 -4.59 -2.24
CA LEU A 12 0.24 -5.39 -1.79
C LEU A 12 0.31 -6.82 -2.29
N ARG A 13 0.54 -6.97 -3.60
CA ARG A 13 0.64 -8.28 -4.25
C ARG A 13 1.79 -9.10 -3.67
N SER A 14 2.93 -8.46 -3.44
CA SER A 14 4.09 -9.13 -2.84
C SER A 14 3.80 -9.56 -1.39
N ALA A 15 3.16 -8.67 -0.61
CA ALA A 15 2.81 -8.96 0.78
C ALA A 15 1.85 -10.15 0.89
N LEU A 16 0.77 -10.15 0.11
CA LEU A 16 -0.21 -11.25 0.11
C LEU A 16 0.42 -12.57 -0.35
N LYS A 17 1.21 -12.56 -1.43
CA LYS A 17 1.89 -13.78 -1.89
C LYS A 17 2.85 -14.35 -0.85
N GLU A 18 3.66 -13.51 -0.20
CA GLU A 18 4.55 -13.96 0.87
C GLU A 18 3.81 -14.44 2.11
N ALA A 19 2.60 -13.94 2.37
CA ALA A 19 1.77 -14.42 3.46
C ALA A 19 1.06 -15.75 3.15
N TRP A 20 0.67 -15.95 1.89
CA TRP A 20 -0.07 -17.15 1.46
C TRP A 20 0.83 -18.34 1.14
N PHE A 21 2.03 -18.15 0.60
CA PHE A 21 2.85 -19.23 0.05
C PHE A 21 4.24 -19.29 0.67
N ALA A 22 4.72 -20.51 0.93
CA ALA A 22 6.07 -20.72 1.43
C ALA A 22 7.13 -20.34 0.38
N ASP A 23 6.85 -20.64 -0.89
CA ASP A 23 7.57 -20.13 -2.04
C ASP A 23 6.71 -19.13 -2.83
N ALA A 24 6.73 -17.87 -2.39
CA ALA A 24 6.01 -16.78 -3.06
C ALA A 24 6.49 -16.51 -4.50
N LYS A 25 7.72 -16.88 -4.86
CA LYS A 25 8.25 -16.70 -6.23
C LYS A 25 7.75 -17.79 -7.16
N GLY A 26 7.59 -19.01 -6.65
CA GLY A 26 7.02 -20.15 -7.34
C GLY A 26 5.49 -20.18 -7.37
N ALA A 27 4.81 -19.30 -6.62
CA ALA A 27 3.36 -19.28 -6.53
C ALA A 27 2.68 -19.14 -7.90
N ARG A 28 1.85 -20.13 -8.24
CA ARG A 28 1.04 -20.19 -9.47
C ARG A 28 -0.43 -19.97 -9.13
N GLY A 29 -1.19 -19.47 -10.10
CA GLY A 29 -2.62 -19.17 -9.96
C GLY A 29 -2.95 -17.77 -10.46
N ASP A 30 -4.24 -17.47 -10.48
CA ASP A 30 -4.74 -16.15 -10.82
C ASP A 30 -4.75 -15.23 -9.59
N PHE A 31 -4.03 -14.13 -9.68
CA PHE A 31 -3.94 -13.08 -8.64
C PHE A 31 -4.46 -11.73 -9.16
N SER A 32 -5.07 -11.71 -10.35
CA SER A 32 -5.58 -10.49 -10.98
C SER A 32 -6.67 -9.80 -10.15
N PHE A 33 -7.38 -10.55 -9.31
CA PHE A 33 -8.36 -9.99 -8.37
C PHE A 33 -7.75 -8.92 -7.45
N ILE A 34 -6.48 -9.07 -7.02
CA ILE A 34 -5.81 -8.05 -6.19
C ILE A 34 -5.70 -6.72 -6.96
N ASP A 35 -5.33 -6.81 -8.23
CA ASP A 35 -5.20 -5.64 -9.12
C ASP A 35 -6.57 -5.00 -9.38
N ILE A 36 -7.57 -5.82 -9.70
CA ILE A 36 -8.95 -5.39 -9.97
C ILE A 36 -9.53 -4.67 -8.75
N ASP A 37 -9.46 -5.30 -7.58
CA ASP A 37 -10.01 -4.75 -6.34
C ASP A 37 -9.27 -3.50 -5.90
N PHE A 38 -7.93 -3.46 -6.04
CA PHE A 38 -7.16 -2.26 -5.73
C PHE A 38 -7.63 -1.07 -6.55
N TRP A 39 -7.76 -1.21 -7.88
CA TRP A 39 -8.18 -0.09 -8.72
C TRP A 39 -9.65 0.28 -8.49
N ASN A 40 -10.55 -0.71 -8.41
CA ASN A 40 -11.97 -0.48 -8.20
C ASN A 40 -12.25 0.21 -6.85
N LEU A 41 -11.68 -0.29 -5.76
CA LEU A 41 -11.95 0.21 -4.41
C LEU A 41 -11.23 1.53 -4.10
N THR A 42 -10.16 1.87 -4.83
CA THR A 42 -9.45 3.14 -4.65
C THR A 42 -9.84 4.23 -5.65
N GLN A 43 -10.60 3.90 -6.71
CA GLN A 43 -11.04 4.85 -7.74
C GLN A 43 -11.73 6.08 -7.14
N GLY A 44 -12.65 5.89 -6.19
CA GLY A 44 -13.36 7.01 -5.55
C GLY A 44 -12.42 8.01 -4.88
N ARG A 45 -11.33 7.54 -4.27
CA ARG A 45 -10.30 8.41 -3.66
C ARG A 45 -9.55 9.22 -4.70
N PHE A 46 -9.26 8.62 -5.85
CA PHE A 46 -8.62 9.34 -6.96
C PHE A 46 -9.55 10.39 -7.56
N LEU A 47 -10.83 10.07 -7.78
CA LEU A 47 -11.80 11.04 -8.28
C LEU A 47 -11.97 12.23 -7.32
N ASN A 48 -11.99 11.97 -6.01
CA ASN A 48 -12.01 13.03 -5.00
C ASN A 48 -10.76 13.91 -5.06
N LEU A 49 -9.57 13.32 -5.28
CA LEU A 49 -8.34 14.09 -5.48
C LEU A 49 -8.46 15.01 -6.70
N ILE A 50 -8.94 14.51 -7.83
CA ILE A 50 -9.11 15.33 -9.05
C ILE A 50 -10.09 16.47 -8.80
N HIS A 51 -11.26 16.17 -8.21
CA HIS A 51 -12.24 17.17 -7.84
C HIS A 51 -11.67 18.25 -6.91
N ASP A 52 -10.90 17.86 -5.91
CA ASP A 52 -10.25 18.81 -5.00
C ASP A 52 -9.26 19.72 -5.74
N LEU A 53 -8.48 19.18 -6.68
CA LEU A 53 -7.51 19.95 -7.46
C LEU A 53 -8.21 20.93 -8.42
N GLU A 54 -9.30 20.50 -9.06
CA GLU A 54 -10.12 21.34 -9.95
C GLU A 54 -10.77 22.52 -9.21
N ASN A 55 -11.13 22.34 -7.94
CA ASN A 55 -11.69 23.39 -7.09
C ASN A 55 -10.62 24.28 -6.42
N GLY A 56 -9.36 24.20 -6.85
CA GLY A 56 -8.30 25.09 -6.38
C GLY A 56 -7.76 24.77 -4.99
N HIS A 57 -8.01 23.56 -4.45
CA HIS A 57 -7.36 23.14 -3.22
C HIS A 57 -5.85 22.97 -3.44
N LYS A 58 -5.06 23.20 -2.39
CA LYS A 58 -3.60 23.10 -2.43
C LYS A 58 -3.14 21.69 -2.88
N PRO A 59 -2.41 21.57 -4.00
CA PRO A 59 -2.05 20.27 -4.56
C PRO A 59 -1.26 19.37 -3.60
N ASP A 60 -0.26 19.92 -2.90
CA ASP A 60 0.61 19.14 -2.02
C ASP A 60 -0.16 18.52 -0.85
N GLU A 61 -1.06 19.27 -0.22
CA GLU A 61 -1.88 18.79 0.89
C GLU A 61 -2.82 17.66 0.44
N ARG A 62 -3.47 17.82 -0.72
CA ARG A 62 -4.39 16.83 -1.28
C ARG A 62 -3.67 15.58 -1.77
N LEU A 63 -2.53 15.73 -2.43
CA LEU A 63 -1.69 14.61 -2.85
C LEU A 63 -1.17 13.82 -1.65
N ASN A 64 -0.68 14.49 -0.61
CA ASN A 64 -0.20 13.82 0.61
C ASN A 64 -1.33 13.06 1.33
N LYS A 65 -2.53 13.67 1.42
CA LYS A 65 -3.73 13.00 1.96
C LYS A 65 -4.06 11.75 1.16
N TRP A 66 -4.18 11.86 -0.17
CA TRP A 66 -4.50 10.75 -1.06
C TRP A 66 -3.47 9.61 -0.94
N GLN A 67 -2.18 9.92 -0.90
CA GLN A 67 -1.13 8.91 -0.70
C GLN A 67 -1.25 8.17 0.63
N ARG A 68 -1.56 8.89 1.72
CA ARG A 68 -1.79 8.28 3.04
C ARG A 68 -3.01 7.37 3.02
N GLU A 69 -4.09 7.79 2.37
CA GLU A 69 -5.29 6.97 2.24
C GLU A 69 -5.05 5.69 1.44
N LEU A 70 -4.28 5.76 0.34
CA LEU A 70 -3.90 4.55 -0.41
C LEU A 70 -3.02 3.61 0.42
N TRP A 71 -2.09 4.15 1.20
CA TRP A 71 -1.25 3.33 2.08
C TRP A 71 -2.09 2.62 3.15
N LEU A 72 -3.03 3.33 3.78
CA LEU A 72 -3.97 2.75 4.75
C LEU A 72 -4.85 1.69 4.10
N PHE A 73 -5.42 1.97 2.93
CA PHE A 73 -6.19 1.00 2.16
C PHE A 73 -5.38 -0.27 1.91
N THR A 74 -4.14 -0.13 1.42
CA THR A 74 -3.27 -1.27 1.12
C THR A 74 -3.03 -2.15 2.35
N ARG A 75 -2.80 -1.52 3.51
CA ARG A 75 -2.59 -2.22 4.77
C ARG A 75 -3.85 -2.94 5.25
N HIS A 76 -5.01 -2.27 5.20
CA HIS A 76 -6.28 -2.87 5.61
C HIS A 76 -6.68 -4.02 4.69
N TYR A 77 -6.55 -3.82 3.38
CA TYR A 77 -6.82 -4.86 2.40
C TYR A 77 -5.98 -6.11 2.66
N PHE A 78 -4.68 -5.95 2.96
CA PHE A 78 -3.85 -7.08 3.36
C PHE A 78 -4.42 -7.78 4.60
N ASP A 79 -4.71 -7.03 5.66
CA ASP A 79 -5.21 -7.58 6.93
C ASP A 79 -6.53 -8.36 6.74
N ASP A 80 -7.42 -7.87 5.87
CA ASP A 80 -8.72 -8.49 5.58
C ASP A 80 -8.60 -9.77 4.72
N HIS A 81 -7.60 -9.86 3.83
CA HIS A 81 -7.48 -10.95 2.86
C HIS A 81 -6.41 -11.99 3.21
N VAL A 82 -5.58 -11.74 4.21
CA VAL A 82 -4.45 -12.63 4.48
C VAL A 82 -4.89 -14.05 4.90
N PHE A 83 -6.08 -14.18 5.50
CA PHE A 83 -6.65 -15.45 5.94
C PHE A 83 -7.53 -16.14 4.89
N THR A 84 -7.72 -15.54 3.71
CA THR A 84 -8.60 -16.09 2.67
C THR A 84 -7.84 -16.95 1.67
N ASN A 85 -6.63 -17.42 2.01
CA ASN A 85 -5.82 -18.26 1.14
C ASN A 85 -6.63 -19.49 0.68
N PRO A 86 -6.94 -19.62 -0.62
CA PRO A 86 -7.74 -20.74 -1.09
C PRO A 86 -6.90 -22.01 -1.34
N TYR A 87 -5.57 -21.94 -1.19
CA TYR A 87 -4.65 -23.00 -1.62
C TYR A 87 -3.89 -23.71 -0.49
N GLU A 88 -3.52 -23.01 0.59
CA GLU A 88 -2.80 -23.58 1.74
C GLU A 88 -3.50 -23.21 3.05
N SER A 89 -3.32 -24.04 4.09
CA SER A 89 -3.70 -23.67 5.45
C SER A 89 -2.92 -22.44 5.91
N SER A 90 -3.61 -21.47 6.50
CA SER A 90 -3.01 -20.24 7.01
C SER A 90 -1.86 -20.51 8.00
N ASP A 91 -0.69 -19.92 7.72
CA ASP A 91 0.49 -19.95 8.57
C ASP A 91 0.65 -18.59 9.26
N LEU A 92 0.31 -18.53 10.55
CA LEU A 92 0.31 -17.29 11.32
C LEU A 92 1.69 -16.63 11.40
N GLU A 93 2.76 -17.41 11.51
CA GLU A 93 4.12 -16.86 11.61
C GLU A 93 4.51 -16.17 10.29
N ARG A 94 4.19 -16.81 9.17
CA ARG A 94 4.41 -16.26 7.83
C ARG A 94 3.60 -14.99 7.58
N ILE A 95 2.32 -15.03 7.94
CA ILE A 95 1.40 -13.89 7.86
C ILE A 95 1.95 -12.68 8.63
N MET A 96 2.35 -12.90 9.89
CA MET A 96 2.88 -11.83 10.74
C MET A 96 4.23 -11.30 10.24
N THR A 97 5.07 -12.18 9.71
CA THR A 97 6.36 -11.82 9.10
C THR A 97 6.17 -10.95 7.86
N ALA A 98 5.27 -11.33 6.95
CA ALA A 98 4.92 -10.53 5.78
C ALA A 98 4.34 -9.17 6.19
N ARG A 99 3.37 -9.18 7.12
CA ARG A 99 2.77 -7.96 7.64
C ARG A 99 3.81 -7.00 8.21
N LYS A 100 4.73 -7.52 9.03
CA LYS A 100 5.83 -6.75 9.61
C LYS A 100 6.72 -6.19 8.50
N LYS A 101 7.19 -7.03 7.58
CA LYS A 101 8.08 -6.64 6.49
C LYS A 101 7.52 -5.48 5.66
N TYR A 102 6.25 -5.53 5.29
CA TYR A 102 5.67 -4.59 4.34
C TYR A 102 5.00 -3.36 4.97
N PHE A 103 4.42 -3.48 6.17
CA PHE A 103 3.56 -2.44 6.73
C PHE A 103 4.03 -1.81 8.05
N THR A 104 5.06 -2.35 8.71
CA THR A 104 5.58 -1.70 9.94
C THR A 104 6.66 -0.65 9.66
N THR A 105 7.45 -0.82 8.59
CA THR A 105 8.61 0.05 8.32
C THR A 105 8.32 1.29 7.47
N SER A 106 7.18 1.38 6.79
CA SER A 106 6.94 2.49 5.84
C SER A 106 6.56 3.80 6.51
N ALA A 107 5.68 3.80 7.51
CA ALA A 107 5.31 5.03 8.22
C ALA A 107 6.50 5.62 8.99
N GLU A 108 7.29 4.79 9.67
CA GLU A 108 8.49 5.21 10.38
C GLU A 108 9.60 5.67 9.43
N LYS A 109 9.87 4.96 8.32
CA LYS A 109 10.88 5.39 7.33
C LYS A 109 10.47 6.63 6.56
N GLN A 110 9.19 6.81 6.23
CA GLN A 110 8.69 8.02 5.58
C GLN A 110 8.75 9.22 6.54
N SER A 111 8.36 9.02 7.81
CA SER A 111 8.47 10.05 8.85
C SER A 111 9.93 10.42 9.14
N ALA A 112 10.83 9.44 9.21
CA ALA A 112 12.26 9.67 9.39
C ALA A 112 12.91 10.35 8.18
N LYS A 113 12.50 10.00 6.95
CA LYS A 113 12.98 10.64 5.72
C LYS A 113 12.48 12.08 5.59
N ALA A 114 11.21 12.33 5.92
CA ALA A 114 10.62 13.68 5.96
C ALA A 114 11.24 14.55 7.07
N ALA A 115 11.51 13.97 8.25
CA ALA A 115 12.20 14.67 9.34
C ALA A 115 13.65 15.01 8.99
N LYS A 116 14.34 14.14 8.23
CA LYS A 116 15.71 14.39 7.77
C LYS A 116 15.78 15.49 6.70
N ALA A 117 14.83 15.52 5.78
CA ALA A 117 14.73 16.57 4.75
C ALA A 117 14.49 17.96 5.37
N LYS A 118 13.55 18.08 6.32
CA LYS A 118 13.29 19.34 7.05
C LYS A 118 14.50 19.85 7.85
N LYS A 119 15.35 18.97 8.37
CA LYS A 119 16.58 19.35 9.07
C LYS A 119 17.68 19.86 8.13
N GLN A 120 17.69 19.41 6.88
CA GLN A 120 18.65 19.88 5.88
C GLN A 120 18.25 21.25 5.31
N GLU A 121 16.97 21.50 5.05
CA GLU A 121 16.47 22.80 4.59
C GLU A 121 16.58 23.92 5.65
N ALA A 122 16.61 23.59 6.94
CA ALA A 122 16.75 24.58 8.02
C ALA A 122 18.21 24.90 8.39
N ALA A 123 19.17 24.22 7.76
CA ALA A 123 20.61 24.39 7.98
C ALA A 123 21.33 25.07 6.80
N GLU A 124 20.59 25.39 5.73
CA GLU A 124 20.96 26.32 4.66
C GLU A 124 20.24 27.66 4.89
#